data_AF-X6HCS4-F1
#
_entry.id   AF-X6HCS4-F1
#
_cell.length_a   1.000
_cell.length_b   1.000
_cell.length_c   1.000
_cell.angle_alpha   90.00
_cell.angle_beta   90.00
_cell.angle_gamma   90.00
#
_symmetry.space_group_name_H-M   'P 1'
#
loop_
_entity.id
_entity.type
_entity.pdbx_description
1 polymer ?
#
loop_
_entity_poly.entity_id
_entity_poly.type
_entity_poly.pdbx_seq_one_letter_code
_entity_poly.pdbx_strand_id
1 'polypeptide(L)' 'MKAETEDHDIVWGAGPIGEVVGLTAKQTYHLLEGGRLPAKKIGDRWVASRRRLLAVVTGEGGK' A
#
# COMPACT_ATOMS: atom_id res chain seq x y z
N MET A 1 28.04 -10.25 -10.51
CA MET A 1 26.71 -10.68 -10.04
C MET A 1 25.83 -9.44 -9.99
N LYS A 2 24.77 -9.35 -10.81
CA LYS A 2 23.72 -8.34 -10.57
C LYS A 2 22.83 -8.92 -9.49
N ALA A 3 22.74 -8.27 -8.34
CA ALA A 3 21.67 -8.58 -7.39
C ALA A 3 20.37 -8.48 -8.18
N GLU A 4 19.67 -9.61 -8.30
CA GLU A 4 18.33 -9.65 -8.85
C GLU A 4 17.54 -8.56 -8.14
N THR A 5 17.07 -7.57 -8.91
CA THR A 5 16.15 -6.56 -8.40
C THR A 5 14.92 -7.34 -7.95
N GLU A 6 14.89 -7.68 -6.65
CA GLU A 6 13.69 -8.08 -5.97
C GLU A 6 12.70 -6.95 -6.24
N ASP A 7 11.76 -7.27 -7.12
CA ASP A 7 10.67 -6.48 -7.62
C ASP A 7 10.26 -5.41 -6.60
N HIS A 8 10.56 -4.15 -6.90
CA HIS A 8 10.15 -3.02 -6.06
C HIS A 8 8.61 -2.88 -6.13
N ASP A 9 7.89 -3.76 -5.45
CA ASP A 9 6.44 -3.78 -5.27
C ASP A 9 5.96 -2.60 -4.38
N ILE A 10 6.82 -1.61 -4.19
CA ILE A 10 6.62 -0.44 -3.37
C ILE A 10 5.80 0.59 -4.17
N VAL A 11 4.64 0.93 -3.62
CA VAL A 11 3.73 1.94 -4.12
C VAL A 11 3.83 3.18 -3.24
N TRP A 12 3.97 4.34 -3.89
CA TRP A 12 4.08 5.64 -3.22
C TRP A 12 2.86 6.51 -3.46
N GLY A 13 2.36 7.13 -2.39
CA GLY A 13 1.24 8.07 -2.40
C GLY A 13 -0.12 7.41 -2.24
N ALA A 14 -1.05 8.15 -1.63
CA ALA A 14 -2.40 7.66 -1.38
C ALA A 14 -3.21 7.39 -2.68
N GLY A 15 -2.91 8.11 -3.76
CA GLY A 15 -3.54 7.87 -5.08
C GLY A 15 -3.18 6.49 -5.62
N PRO A 16 -1.89 6.22 -5.90
CA PRO A 16 -1.45 4.92 -6.41
C PRO A 16 -1.78 3.76 -5.47
N ILE A 17 -1.69 3.96 -4.14
CA ILE A 17 -2.13 2.97 -3.15
C ILE A 17 -3.62 2.67 -3.31
N GLY A 18 -4.44 3.71 -3.52
CA GLY A 18 -5.88 3.59 -3.74
C GLY A 18 -6.21 2.80 -5.00
N GLU A 19 -5.50 3.06 -6.10
CA GLU A 19 -5.66 2.31 -7.35
C GLU A 19 -5.38 0.81 -7.17
N VAL A 20 -4.42 0.45 -6.33
CA VAL A 20 -4.12 -0.97 -6.02
C VAL A 20 -5.28 -1.66 -5.31
N VAL A 21 -5.94 -0.96 -4.38
CA VAL A 21 -7.01 -1.53 -3.55
C VAL A 21 -8.42 -1.26 -4.11
N GLY A 22 -8.53 -0.57 -5.25
CA GLY A 22 -9.81 -0.20 -5.87
C GLY A 22 -10.56 0.92 -5.14
N LEU A 23 -9.86 1.83 -4.46
CA LEU A 23 -10.43 2.94 -3.71
C LEU A 23 -10.01 4.30 -4.30
N THR A 24 -10.83 5.32 -4.03
CA THR A 24 -10.45 6.69 -4.37
C THR A 24 -9.29 7.19 -3.50
N ALA A 25 -8.50 8.14 -3.99
CA ALA A 25 -7.39 8.73 -3.24
C ALA A 25 -7.82 9.31 -1.88
N LYS A 26 -9.02 9.92 -1.81
CA LYS A 26 -9.56 10.49 -0.57
C LYS A 26 -9.90 9.40 0.45
N GLN A 27 -10.62 8.35 0.04
CA GLN A 27 -10.92 7.21 0.92
C GLN A 27 -9.64 6.53 1.39
N THR A 28 -8.69 6.36 0.48
CA THR A 28 -7.38 5.76 0.79
C THR A 28 -6.64 6.60 1.82
N TYR A 29 -6.59 7.93 1.67
CA TYR A 29 -5.98 8.81 2.64
C TYR A 29 -6.62 8.67 4.03
N HIS A 30 -7.96 8.66 4.12
CA HIS A 30 -8.66 8.44 5.38
C HIS A 30 -8.33 7.08 6.02
N LEU A 31 -8.22 6.02 5.22
CA LEU A 31 -7.84 4.68 5.71
C LEU A 31 -6.37 4.60 6.14
N LEU A 32 -5.48 5.29 5.43
CA LEU A 32 -4.06 5.40 5.77
C LEU A 32 -3.87 6.16 7.08
N GLU A 33 -4.52 7.32 7.24
CA GLU A 33 -4.49 8.07 8.51
C GLU A 33 -5.14 7.29 9.65
N GLY A 34 -6.19 6.52 9.36
CA GLY A 34 -6.84 5.63 10.32
C GLY A 34 -6.09 4.32 10.60
N GLY A 35 -4.94 4.07 9.97
CA GLY A 35 -4.13 2.86 10.18
C GLY A 35 -4.79 1.55 9.72
N ARG A 36 -5.76 1.62 8.79
CA ARG A 36 -6.52 0.46 8.29
C ARG A 36 -5.85 -0.24 7.12
N LEU A 37 -4.91 0.42 6.45
CA LEU A 37 -4.12 -0.15 5.37
C LEU A 37 -2.66 -0.33 5.81
N PRO A 38 -1.98 -1.40 5.38
CA PRO A 38 -0.58 -1.69 5.73
C PRO A 38 0.38 -0.78 4.95
N ALA A 39 0.40 0.50 5.33
CA ALA A 39 1.26 1.51 4.76
C ALA A 39 2.04 2.23 5.84
N LYS A 40 3.18 2.79 5.46
CA LYS A 40 4.05 3.60 6.31
C LYS A 40 4.06 5.04 5.80
N LYS A 41 4.01 6.01 6.70
CA LYS A 41 4.20 7.43 6.37
C LYS A 41 5.69 7.76 6.46
N ILE A 42 6.27 8.26 5.39
CA ILE A 42 7.67 8.72 5.30
C ILE A 42 7.64 10.19 4.87
N GLY A 43 7.86 11.09 5.84
CA GLY A 43 7.64 12.53 5.64
C GLY A 43 6.17 12.82 5.33
N ASP A 44 5.91 13.48 4.19
CA ASP A 44 4.57 13.81 3.71
C ASP A 44 3.97 12.75 2.77
N ARG A 45 4.71 11.68 2.45
CA ARG A 45 4.26 10.64 1.51
C ARG A 45 4.00 9.33 2.21
N TRP A 46 2.98 8.62 1.71
CA TRP A 46 2.68 7.25 2.12
C TRP A 46 3.41 6.26 1.23
N VAL A 47 3.90 5.18 1.82
CA VAL A 47 4.56 4.09 1.13
C VAL A 47 3.96 2.76 1.58
N ALA A 48 3.63 1.89 0.64
CA ALA A 48 3.06 0.58 0.94
C ALA A 48 3.55 -0.44 -0.08
N SER A 49 3.54 -1.73 0.26
CA SER A 49 3.79 -2.79 -0.71
C SER A 49 2.46 -3.22 -1.32
N ARG A 50 2.36 -3.28 -2.65
CA ARG A 50 1.16 -3.73 -3.38
C ARG A 50 0.71 -5.12 -2.92
N ARG A 51 1.61 -6.08 -2.74
CA ARG A 51 1.33 -7.42 -2.20
C ARG A 51 0.72 -7.36 -0.81
N ARG A 52 1.25 -6.50 0.07
CA ARG A 52 0.68 -6.32 1.41
C ARG A 52 -0.70 -5.70 1.35
N LEU A 53 -0.90 -4.67 0.53
CA LEU A 53 -2.20 -4.04 0.34
C LEU A 53 -3.25 -5.06 -0.12
N LEU A 54 -2.93 -5.83 -1.16
CA LEU A 54 -3.83 -6.85 -1.70
C LEU A 54 -4.14 -7.94 -0.67
N ALA A 55 -3.15 -8.42 0.09
CA ALA A 55 -3.36 -9.47 1.10
C ALA A 55 -4.39 -9.09 2.19
N VAL A 56 -4.50 -7.81 2.55
CA VAL A 56 -5.49 -7.36 3.55
C VAL A 56 -6.87 -7.16 2.93
N VAL A 57 -6.92 -6.82 1.64
CA VAL A 57 -8.17 -6.56 0.93
C VAL A 57 -8.83 -7.86 0.46
N THR A 58 -8.07 -8.87 0.04
CA THR A 58 -8.59 -10.18 -0.40
C THR A 58 -8.94 -11.12 0.74
N GLY A 59 -8.55 -10.80 1.98
CA GLY A 59 -8.83 -11.62 3.16
C GLY A 59 -7.92 -12.84 3.34
N GLU A 60 -6.88 -13.03 2.51
CA GLU A 60 -5.90 -14.11 2.67
C GLU A 60 -4.93 -13.90 3.85
N GLY A 61 -4.96 -12.73 4.49
CA GLY A 61 -4.19 -12.42 5.71
C GLY A 61 -4.96 -12.59 7.02
N GLY A 62 -5.97 -13.48 7.06
CA GLY A 62 -6.78 -13.71 8.26
C GLY A 62 -6.20 -14.75 9.22
N LYS A 63 -5.33 -14.32 10.16
CA LYS A 63 -5.39 -14.57 11.62
C LYS A 63 -4.11 -14.10 12.31
#